data_AF-A0A661V501-F1
#
_entry.id   AF-A0A661V501-F1
#
_cell.length_a   1.000
_cell.length_b   1.000
_cell.length_c   1.000
_cell.angle_alpha   90.00
_cell.angle_beta   90.00
_cell.angle_gamma   90.00
#
_symmetry.space_group_name_H-M   'P 1'
#
loop_
_entity.id
_entity.type
_entity.pdbx_description
1 polymer ?
#
loop_
_entity_poly.entity_id
_entity_poly.type
_entity_poly.pdbx_seq_one_letter_code
_entity_poly.pdbx_strand_id
1 'polypeptide(L)'
;MSEEATVGELFELAIAAEKTAEKLYRGLGARFAHHEEVADFWRSYAAEEAGHAKWLKRLREGLDAGRLSAPADPVTLENARQVLQFSVENTLQEIENLEDAYQLANELENSETNAIFEFLITNFSSDEETQSFLRAQLRDHVARLMIDLPTQFKSVVVRRGIKASKP
;
A
#
# COMPACT_ATOMS: atom_id res chain seq x y z
N MET A 1 5.80 -25.83 -20.68
CA MET A 1 6.16 -25.88 -19.26
C MET A 1 5.73 -24.56 -18.69
N SER A 2 4.78 -24.52 -17.76
CA SER A 2 4.58 -23.31 -16.97
C SER A 2 5.80 -23.20 -16.07
N GLU A 3 6.63 -22.17 -16.25
CA GLU A 3 7.62 -21.84 -15.23
C GLU A 3 6.82 -21.58 -13.94
N GLU A 4 7.07 -22.41 -12.92
CA GLU A 4 6.50 -22.17 -11.60
C GLU A 4 7.04 -20.82 -11.12
N ALA A 5 6.12 -19.93 -10.77
CA ALA A 5 6.49 -18.60 -10.35
C ALA A 5 7.35 -18.64 -9.08
N THR A 6 8.32 -17.75 -8.99
CA THR A 6 9.37 -17.85 -7.98
C THR A 6 9.18 -16.86 -6.83
N VAL A 7 9.83 -17.12 -5.69
CA VAL A 7 9.92 -16.16 -4.59
C VAL A 7 10.46 -14.81 -5.07
N GLY A 8 11.45 -14.81 -5.97
CA GLY A 8 11.97 -13.60 -6.59
C GLY A 8 10.91 -12.79 -7.32
N GLU A 9 10.02 -13.44 -8.06
CA GLU A 9 8.88 -12.80 -8.73
C GLU A 9 7.84 -12.30 -7.71
N LEU A 10 7.57 -13.04 -6.64
CA LEU A 10 6.67 -12.61 -5.58
C LEU A 10 7.15 -11.30 -4.92
N PHE A 11 8.46 -11.15 -4.67
CA PHE A 11 9.02 -9.89 -4.19
C PHE A 11 8.86 -8.75 -5.19
N GLU A 12 9.06 -8.99 -6.49
CA GLU A 12 8.86 -7.96 -7.51
C GLU A 12 7.40 -7.49 -7.56
N LEU A 13 6.44 -8.42 -7.46
CA LEU A 13 5.01 -8.10 -7.41
C LEU A 13 4.67 -7.30 -6.14
N ALA A 14 5.17 -7.71 -4.98
CA ALA A 14 4.94 -6.99 -3.73
C ALA A 14 5.55 -5.57 -3.75
N ILE A 15 6.78 -5.42 -4.27
CA ILE A 15 7.40 -4.10 -4.45
C ILE A 15 6.60 -3.23 -5.42
N ALA A 16 6.05 -3.82 -6.47
CA ALA A 16 5.20 -3.10 -7.42
C ALA A 16 3.88 -2.66 -6.78
N ALA A 17 3.29 -3.49 -5.90
CA ALA A 17 2.07 -3.15 -5.18
C ALA A 17 2.29 -1.92 -4.28
N GLU A 18 3.37 -1.89 -3.50
CA GLU A 18 3.72 -0.73 -2.67
C GLU A 18 3.93 0.54 -3.49
N LYS A 19 4.62 0.44 -4.64
CA LYS A 19 4.82 1.60 -5.52
C LYS A 19 3.51 2.09 -6.14
N THR A 20 2.56 1.18 -6.35
CA THR A 20 1.23 1.50 -6.86
C THR A 20 0.42 2.24 -5.79
N ALA A 21 0.46 1.77 -4.54
CA ALA A 21 -0.12 2.46 -3.38
C ALA A 21 0.53 3.84 -3.16
N GLU A 22 1.87 3.93 -3.19
CA GLU A 22 2.60 5.20 -3.12
C GLU A 22 2.09 6.18 -4.18
N LYS A 23 1.99 5.73 -5.43
CA LYS A 23 1.55 6.56 -6.55
C LYS A 23 0.11 7.04 -6.37
N LEU A 24 -0.78 6.17 -5.89
CA LEU A 24 -2.16 6.51 -5.56
C LEU A 24 -2.19 7.62 -4.50
N TYR A 25 -1.49 7.44 -3.38
CA TYR A 25 -1.48 8.40 -2.28
C TYR A 25 -0.84 9.74 -2.68
N ARG A 26 0.22 9.73 -3.50
CA ARG A 26 0.75 10.97 -4.11
C ARG A 26 -0.29 11.67 -4.98
N GLY A 27 -1.03 10.90 -5.77
CA GLY A 27 -2.13 11.41 -6.60
C GLY A 27 -3.24 12.04 -5.76
N LEU A 28 -3.67 11.39 -4.68
CA LEU A 28 -4.64 11.94 -3.74
C LEU A 28 -4.12 13.24 -3.10
N GLY A 29 -2.86 13.26 -2.66
CA GLY A 29 -2.22 14.47 -2.14
C GLY A 29 -2.25 15.64 -3.13
N ALA A 30 -2.07 15.38 -4.43
CA ALA A 30 -2.19 16.39 -5.48
C ALA A 30 -3.65 16.85 -5.67
N ARG A 31 -4.61 15.93 -5.68
CA ARG A 31 -6.05 16.21 -5.85
C ARG A 31 -6.61 17.09 -4.73
N PHE A 32 -6.03 17.00 -3.55
CA PHE A 32 -6.44 17.79 -2.38
C PHE A 32 -5.43 18.89 -2.01
N ALA A 33 -4.52 19.28 -2.90
CA ALA A 33 -3.46 20.26 -2.61
C ALA A 33 -3.97 21.63 -2.13
N HIS A 34 -5.23 21.97 -2.40
CA HIS A 34 -5.89 23.19 -1.90
C HIS A 34 -6.36 23.09 -0.44
N HIS A 35 -6.26 21.91 0.18
CA HIS A 35 -6.46 21.64 1.59
C HIS A 35 -5.18 21.02 2.16
N GLU A 36 -4.28 21.86 2.68
CA GLU A 36 -2.93 21.47 3.08
C GLU A 36 -2.91 20.27 4.04
N GLU A 37 -3.73 20.26 5.08
CA GLU A 37 -3.81 19.15 6.05
C GLU A 37 -4.22 17.81 5.41
N VAL A 38 -5.16 17.85 4.46
CA VAL A 38 -5.61 16.64 3.74
C VAL A 38 -4.51 16.17 2.79
N ALA A 39 -3.85 17.10 2.13
CA ALA A 39 -2.74 16.78 1.24
C ALA A 39 -1.53 16.21 1.99
N ASP A 40 -1.21 16.74 3.18
CA ASP A 40 -0.16 16.23 4.05
C ASP A 40 -0.45 14.84 4.56
N PHE A 41 -1.70 14.56 4.94
CA PHE A 41 -2.14 13.21 5.31
C PHE A 41 -1.87 12.19 4.20
N TRP A 42 -2.25 12.49 2.95
CA TRP A 42 -1.95 11.58 1.84
C TRP A 42 -0.45 11.49 1.51
N ARG A 43 0.29 12.59 1.69
CA ARG A 43 1.75 12.58 1.51
C ARG A 43 2.47 11.70 2.55
N SER A 44 1.98 11.63 3.78
CA SER A 44 2.57 10.76 4.80
C SER A 44 2.36 9.29 4.45
N TYR A 45 1.14 8.91 4.04
CA TYR A 45 0.86 7.55 3.54
C TYR A 45 1.78 7.19 2.37
N ALA A 46 1.91 8.07 1.37
CA ALA A 46 2.83 7.83 0.25
C ALA A 46 4.30 7.63 0.69
N ALA A 47 4.75 8.34 1.72
CA ALA A 47 6.10 8.20 2.24
C ALA A 47 6.31 6.86 2.96
N GLU A 48 5.27 6.34 3.61
CA GLU A 48 5.27 5.03 4.27
C GLU A 48 5.36 3.90 3.25
N GLU A 49 4.53 3.90 2.20
CA GLU A 49 4.62 2.88 1.13
C GLU A 49 5.96 2.91 0.39
N ALA A 50 6.52 4.11 0.20
CA ALA A 50 7.88 4.24 -0.34
C ALA A 50 8.94 3.61 0.58
N GLY A 51 8.70 3.64 1.91
CA GLY A 51 9.51 2.96 2.92
C GLY A 51 9.40 1.44 2.82
N HIS A 52 8.18 0.92 2.72
CA HIS A 52 7.89 -0.50 2.55
C HIS A 52 8.54 -1.08 1.28
N ALA A 53 8.39 -0.41 0.14
CA ALA A 53 9.01 -0.82 -1.11
C ALA A 53 10.56 -0.91 -1.01
N LYS A 54 11.18 0.04 -0.31
CA LYS A 54 12.64 0.04 -0.08
C LYS A 54 13.04 -1.11 0.85
N TRP A 55 12.25 -1.38 1.88
CA TRP A 55 12.52 -2.47 2.79
C TRP A 55 12.43 -3.83 2.09
N LEU A 56 11.35 -4.08 1.33
CA LEU A 56 11.20 -5.30 0.54
C LEU A 56 12.36 -5.50 -0.43
N LYS A 57 12.80 -4.42 -1.08
CA LYS A 57 13.96 -4.47 -1.98
C LYS A 57 15.23 -4.92 -1.25
N ARG A 58 15.50 -4.37 -0.07
CA ARG A 58 16.65 -4.77 0.76
C ARG A 58 16.54 -6.23 1.22
N LEU A 59 15.34 -6.66 1.60
CA LEU A 59 15.09 -8.03 2.00
C LEU A 59 15.40 -9.00 0.85
N ARG A 60 14.89 -8.71 -0.35
CA ARG A 60 15.17 -9.48 -1.57
C ARG A 60 16.66 -9.51 -1.90
N GLU A 61 17.36 -8.37 -1.82
CA GLU A 61 18.80 -8.27 -2.07
C GLU A 61 19.65 -9.06 -1.06
N GLY A 62 19.13 -9.32 0.14
CA GLY A 62 19.76 -10.14 1.17
C GLY A 62 19.55 -11.65 0.99
N LEU A 63 18.68 -12.09 0.08
CA LEU A 63 18.44 -13.51 -0.19
C LEU A 63 19.42 -14.06 -1.22
N ASP A 64 19.85 -15.30 -1.02
CA ASP A 64 20.67 -16.01 -2.02
C ASP A 64 19.83 -16.44 -3.24
N ALA A 65 20.52 -16.75 -4.34
CA ALA A 65 19.88 -17.13 -5.60
C ALA A 65 19.03 -18.41 -5.50
N GLY A 66 19.38 -19.34 -4.60
CA GLY A 66 18.61 -20.56 -4.36
C GLY A 66 17.26 -20.25 -3.73
N ARG A 67 17.24 -19.36 -2.74
CA ARG A 67 15.98 -18.87 -2.13
C ARG A 67 15.12 -18.08 -3.09
N LEU A 68 15.72 -17.20 -3.90
CA LEU A 68 14.98 -16.42 -4.88
C LEU A 68 14.37 -17.28 -6.00
N SER A 69 15.01 -18.39 -6.35
CA SER A 69 14.52 -19.33 -7.37
C SER A 69 13.57 -20.38 -6.83
N ALA A 70 13.31 -20.39 -5.51
CA ALA A 70 12.36 -21.32 -4.91
C ALA A 70 10.93 -21.02 -5.39
N PRO A 71 10.05 -22.03 -5.48
CA PRO A 71 8.64 -21.81 -5.82
C PRO A 71 7.97 -20.85 -4.83
N ALA A 72 7.23 -19.87 -5.35
CA ALA A 72 6.39 -19.01 -4.54
C ALA A 72 5.14 -19.76 -4.06
N ASP A 73 4.59 -19.30 -2.94
CA ASP A 73 3.24 -19.72 -2.54
C ASP A 73 2.22 -19.26 -3.59
N PRO A 74 1.46 -20.16 -4.23
CA PRO A 74 0.58 -19.81 -5.35
C PRO A 74 -0.57 -18.88 -4.96
N VAL A 75 -1.07 -18.98 -3.72
CA VAL A 75 -2.16 -18.13 -3.21
C VAL A 75 -1.64 -16.70 -3.04
N THR A 76 -0.51 -16.54 -2.37
CA THR A 76 0.12 -15.24 -2.14
C THR A 76 0.49 -14.55 -3.46
N LEU A 77 0.96 -15.33 -4.44
CA LEU A 77 1.28 -14.83 -5.77
C LEU A 77 0.04 -14.32 -6.52
N GLU A 78 -1.06 -15.07 -6.49
CA GLU A 78 -2.29 -14.65 -7.15
C GLU A 78 -2.86 -13.38 -6.53
N ASN A 79 -2.86 -13.29 -5.19
CA ASN A 79 -3.27 -12.10 -4.47
C ASN A 79 -2.40 -10.88 -4.88
N ALA A 80 -1.08 -11.06 -4.99
CA ALA A 80 -0.18 -10.00 -5.43
C ALA A 80 -0.44 -9.54 -6.86
N ARG A 81 -0.84 -10.46 -7.75
CA ARG A 81 -1.25 -10.12 -9.12
C ARG A 81 -2.57 -9.35 -9.15
N GLN A 82 -3.54 -9.72 -8.31
CA GLN A 82 -4.84 -9.04 -8.25
C GLN A 82 -4.70 -7.59 -7.81
N VAL A 83 -3.88 -7.31 -6.80
CA VAL A 83 -3.57 -5.94 -6.36
C VAL A 83 -3.04 -5.08 -7.51
N LEU A 84 -2.24 -5.67 -8.41
CA LEU A 84 -1.65 -4.97 -9.55
C LEU A 84 -2.58 -4.78 -10.75
N GLN A 85 -3.77 -5.39 -10.76
CA GLN A 85 -4.77 -5.13 -11.82
C GLN A 85 -5.43 -3.75 -11.66
N PHE A 86 -5.23 -3.10 -10.51
CA PHE A 86 -5.72 -1.77 -10.21
C PHE A 86 -5.06 -0.68 -11.06
N SER A 87 -5.87 0.18 -11.71
CA SER A 87 -5.36 1.34 -12.46
C SER A 87 -5.47 2.61 -11.62
N VAL A 88 -4.32 3.08 -11.13
CA VAL A 88 -4.21 4.31 -10.33
C VAL A 88 -4.81 5.51 -11.05
N GLU A 89 -4.53 5.68 -12.35
CA GLU A 89 -5.02 6.80 -13.13
C GLU A 89 -6.54 6.85 -13.20
N ASN A 90 -7.18 5.73 -13.54
CA ASN A 90 -8.63 5.66 -13.65
C ASN A 90 -9.27 5.91 -12.29
N THR A 91 -8.74 5.29 -11.25
CA THR A 91 -9.30 5.48 -9.90
C THR A 91 -9.17 6.92 -9.44
N LEU A 92 -8.04 7.59 -9.65
CA LEU A 92 -7.87 9.00 -9.30
C LEU A 92 -8.85 9.92 -10.06
N GLN A 93 -9.24 9.56 -11.29
CA GLN A 93 -10.23 10.32 -12.04
C GLN A 93 -11.64 10.21 -11.45
N GLU A 94 -11.98 9.05 -10.87
CA GLU A 94 -13.28 8.77 -10.25
C GLU A 94 -13.45 9.41 -8.87
N ILE A 95 -12.37 9.82 -8.20
CA ILE A 95 -12.44 10.51 -6.90
C ILE A 95 -13.03 11.91 -7.06
N GLU A 96 -14.27 12.13 -6.60
CA GLU A 96 -14.93 13.43 -6.64
C GLU A 96 -14.71 14.25 -5.37
N ASN A 97 -14.54 13.57 -4.23
CA ASN A 97 -14.45 14.20 -2.93
C ASN A 97 -13.64 13.37 -1.92
N LEU A 98 -13.40 13.93 -0.73
CA LEU A 98 -12.57 13.28 0.29
C LEU A 98 -13.19 11.99 0.85
N GLU A 99 -14.52 11.82 0.81
CA GLU A 99 -15.14 10.55 1.22
C GLU A 99 -14.76 9.42 0.25
N ASP A 100 -14.75 9.68 -1.05
CA ASP A 100 -14.40 8.67 -2.05
C ASP A 100 -12.94 8.22 -1.85
N ALA A 101 -12.04 9.19 -1.62
CA ALA A 101 -10.63 8.91 -1.33
C ALA A 101 -10.46 8.12 -0.02
N TYR A 102 -11.25 8.47 1.01
CA TYR A 102 -11.25 7.78 2.29
C TYR A 102 -11.75 6.33 2.17
N GLN A 103 -12.82 6.09 1.41
CA GLN A 103 -13.35 4.74 1.18
C GLN A 103 -12.36 3.89 0.41
N LEU A 104 -11.80 4.43 -0.68
CA LEU A 104 -10.78 3.75 -1.46
C LEU A 104 -9.56 3.35 -0.60
N ALA A 105 -9.04 4.28 0.21
CA ALA A 105 -7.92 3.99 1.09
C ALA A 105 -8.29 2.88 2.09
N ASN A 106 -9.49 2.91 2.67
CA ASN A 106 -9.93 1.83 3.56
C ASN A 106 -10.00 0.48 2.83
N GLU A 107 -10.54 0.44 1.61
CA GLU A 107 -10.59 -0.80 0.83
C GLU A 107 -9.19 -1.33 0.53
N LEU A 108 -8.25 -0.44 0.16
CA LEU A 108 -6.87 -0.80 -0.11
C LEU A 108 -6.15 -1.31 1.14
N GLU A 109 -6.27 -0.62 2.28
CA GLU A 109 -5.62 -1.05 3.54
C GLU A 109 -6.26 -2.30 4.15
N ASN A 110 -7.54 -2.56 3.89
CA ASN A 110 -8.19 -3.81 4.29
C ASN A 110 -8.02 -4.93 3.24
N SER A 111 -7.32 -4.66 2.14
CA SER A 111 -7.09 -5.64 1.07
C SER A 111 -5.97 -6.63 1.39
N GLU A 112 -5.84 -7.63 0.52
CA GLU A 112 -4.85 -8.71 0.59
C GLU A 112 -3.38 -8.23 0.53
N THR A 113 -3.13 -6.95 0.25
CA THR A 113 -1.79 -6.31 0.30
C THR A 113 -1.10 -6.56 1.65
N ASN A 114 -1.84 -6.42 2.74
CA ASN A 114 -1.33 -6.66 4.09
C ASN A 114 -1.01 -8.14 4.35
N ALA A 115 -1.74 -9.06 3.74
CA ALA A 115 -1.50 -10.50 3.89
C ALA A 115 -0.22 -10.95 3.16
N ILE A 116 0.05 -10.39 1.98
CA ILE A 116 1.28 -10.65 1.21
C ILE A 116 2.50 -10.13 1.99
N PHE A 117 2.38 -8.93 2.56
CA PHE A 117 3.42 -8.35 3.39
C PHE A 117 3.71 -9.18 4.64
N GLU A 118 2.66 -9.58 5.37
CA GLU A 118 2.78 -10.42 6.56
C GLU A 118 3.46 -11.75 6.24
N PHE A 119 3.12 -12.35 5.09
CA PHE A 119 3.76 -13.57 4.61
C PHE A 119 5.26 -13.37 4.37
N LEU A 120 5.65 -12.29 3.67
CA LEU A 120 7.06 -12.04 3.36
C LEU A 120 7.90 -11.72 4.62
N ILE A 121 7.33 -10.95 5.55
CA ILE A 121 7.96 -10.65 6.84
C ILE A 121 8.19 -11.95 7.63
N THR A 122 7.16 -12.78 7.74
CA THR A 122 7.19 -14.00 8.55
C THR A 122 8.17 -15.04 8.02
N ASN A 123 8.26 -15.19 6.70
CA ASN A 123 9.02 -16.29 6.09
C ASN A 123 10.45 -15.91 5.70
N PHE A 124 10.77 -14.63 5.52
CA PHE A 124 12.06 -14.22 4.95
C PHE A 124 12.85 -13.21 5.78
N SER A 125 12.23 -12.50 6.73
CA SER A 125 12.97 -11.62 7.64
C SER A 125 13.63 -12.42 8.77
N SER A 126 14.84 -12.02 9.16
CA SER A 126 15.59 -12.62 10.28
C SER A 126 15.74 -11.70 11.48
N ASP A 127 15.28 -10.45 11.39
CA ASP A 127 15.37 -9.45 12.45
C ASP A 127 14.00 -9.22 13.12
N GLU A 128 13.84 -9.71 14.35
CA GLU A 128 12.58 -9.65 15.11
C GLU A 128 12.10 -8.23 15.42
N GLU A 129 13.02 -7.26 15.58
CA GLU A 129 12.68 -5.87 15.85
C GLU A 129 12.07 -5.22 14.60
N THR A 130 12.72 -5.37 13.45
CA THR A 130 12.19 -4.91 12.16
C THR A 130 10.88 -5.63 11.80
N GLN A 131 10.75 -6.93 12.07
CA GLN A 131 9.48 -7.64 11.88
C GLN A 131 8.35 -7.04 12.72
N SER A 132 8.61 -6.79 14.01
CA SER A 132 7.61 -6.25 14.94
C SER A 132 7.19 -4.83 14.56
N PHE A 133 8.17 -4.00 14.13
CA PHE A 133 7.91 -2.65 13.65
C PHE A 133 7.03 -2.64 12.39
N LEU A 134 7.36 -3.44 11.38
CA LEU A 134 6.57 -3.51 10.14
C LEU A 134 5.17 -4.09 10.37
N ARG A 135 5.05 -5.12 11.21
CA ARG A 135 3.74 -5.62 11.65
C ARG A 135 2.91 -4.57 12.38
N ALA A 136 3.56 -3.69 13.15
CA ALA A 136 2.87 -2.55 13.75
C ALA A 136 2.39 -1.58 12.67
N GLN A 137 3.25 -1.21 11.70
CA GLN A 137 2.87 -0.31 10.60
C GLN A 137 1.68 -0.84 9.78
N LEU A 138 1.67 -2.12 9.39
CA LEU A 138 0.57 -2.72 8.62
C LEU A 138 -0.77 -2.70 9.41
N ARG A 139 -0.72 -2.95 10.72
CA ARG A 139 -1.91 -2.86 11.59
C ARG A 139 -2.34 -1.41 11.79
N ASP A 140 -1.37 -0.50 11.87
CA ASP A 140 -1.59 0.90 12.11
C ASP A 140 -2.17 1.60 10.87
N HIS A 141 -1.91 1.15 9.64
CA HIS A 141 -2.52 1.74 8.44
C HIS A 141 -4.05 1.79 8.49
N VAL A 142 -4.68 0.68 8.89
CA VAL A 142 -6.15 0.59 9.06
C VAL A 142 -6.63 1.46 10.22
N ALA A 143 -5.88 1.48 11.33
CA ALA A 143 -6.24 2.28 12.50
C ALA A 143 -6.08 3.78 12.25
N ARG A 144 -5.03 4.19 11.51
CA ARG A 144 -4.67 5.58 11.24
C ARG A 144 -5.61 6.25 10.25
N LEU A 145 -6.24 5.52 9.33
CA LEU A 145 -7.35 6.07 8.56
C LEU A 145 -8.46 6.61 9.49
N MET A 146 -8.79 5.89 10.57
CA MET A 146 -9.79 6.33 11.55
C MET A 146 -9.27 7.35 12.58
N ILE A 147 -7.97 7.31 12.90
CA ILE A 147 -7.38 8.07 14.00
C ILE A 147 -6.75 9.38 13.51
N ASP A 148 -5.95 9.33 12.44
CA ASP A 148 -5.06 10.39 11.98
C ASP A 148 -5.68 11.31 10.94
N LEU A 149 -6.83 10.93 10.37
CA LEU A 149 -7.63 11.91 9.63
C LEU A 149 -8.00 13.04 10.62
N PRO A 150 -7.62 14.32 10.33
CA PRO A 150 -7.80 15.41 11.28
C PRO A 150 -9.23 15.44 11.82
N THR A 151 -9.37 15.71 13.13
CA THR A 151 -10.64 15.52 13.86
C THR A 151 -11.82 16.22 13.19
N GLN A 152 -11.60 17.37 12.55
CA GLN A 152 -12.62 18.09 11.81
C GLN A 152 -13.18 17.34 10.59
N PHE A 153 -12.45 16.36 10.04
CA PHE A 153 -12.82 15.58 8.86
C PHE A 153 -13.38 14.18 9.22
N LYS A 154 -13.57 13.85 10.50
CA LYS A 154 -14.11 12.53 10.91
C LYS A 154 -15.55 12.28 10.47
N SER A 155 -16.33 13.34 10.21
CA SER A 155 -17.70 13.22 9.69
C SER A 155 -17.72 13.01 8.18
N VAL A 156 -18.48 12.00 7.73
CA VAL A 156 -18.79 11.76 6.31
C VAL A 156 -19.34 13.02 5.63
N VAL A 157 -20.17 13.79 6.34
CA VAL A 157 -20.77 15.02 5.79
C VAL A 157 -19.70 16.05 5.46
N VAL A 158 -18.70 16.21 6.33
CA VAL A 158 -17.58 17.13 6.09
C VAL A 158 -16.74 16.64 4.92
N ARG A 159 -16.40 15.35 4.87
CA ARG A 159 -15.58 14.80 3.78
C ARG A 159 -16.24 14.97 2.40
N ARG A 160 -17.54 14.74 2.30
CA ARG A 160 -18.30 14.98 1.05
C ARG A 160 -18.30 16.44 0.58
N GLY A 161 -18.12 17.37 1.52
CA GLY A 161 -18.01 18.81 1.25
C GLY A 161 -16.65 19.23 0.68
N ILE A 162 -15.61 18.40 0.83
CA ILE A 162 -14.26 18.69 0.35
C ILE A 162 -14.09 18.04 -1.03
N LYS A 163 -14.12 18.88 -2.07
CA LYS A 163 -14.05 18.41 -3.46
C LYS A 163 -12.61 18.18 -3.90
N ALA A 164 -12.40 17.14 -4.70
CA ALA A 164 -11.13 16.94 -5.37
C ALA A 164 -10.96 17.99 -6.49
N SER A 165 -9.73 18.47 -6.70
CA SER A 165 -9.42 19.25 -7.91
C SER A 165 -9.57 18.35 -9.14
N LYS A 166 -9.90 18.94 -10.29
CA LYS A 166 -9.89 18.19 -11.56
C LYS A 166 -8.47 17.67 -11.86
N PRO A 167 -8.36 16.54 -12.59
CA PRO A 167 -7.06 16.00 -12.96
C PRO A 167 -6.37 16.92 -13.96
#